data_AF-A0A4Y2JFD3-F1
#
_entry.id   AF-A0A4Y2JFD3-F1
#
_cell.length_a   1.000
_cell.length_b   1.000
_cell.length_c   1.000
_cell.angle_alpha   90.00
_cell.angle_beta   90.00
_cell.angle_gamma   90.00
#
_symmetry.space_group_name_H-M   'P 1'
#
loop_
_entity.id
_entity.type
_entity.pdbx_description
1 polymer ?
#
loop_
_entity_poly.entity_id
_entity_poly.type
_entity_poly.pdbx_seq_one_letter_code
_entity_poly.pdbx_strand_id
1 'polypeptide(L)'
;MLVWFEIKKSKYFTDGPKHVFQAIQTSRYLSDELLQVVDPVMQLNAFFEHPEKVLLAMLVDEREHIREVGYRRILKARQIVPKKKTVRNFVPPKINIQASDYIEIINWNSCVVYPPPMLRDLSEDDIKSLINSDTTPIREMQKFSCHTQAVERCANLVTEASNKVCGHEARDGYIRATMKFRSVMPNFFKKSDFKCVVDIKKKKRKNTVSQRSLLHGKSL
;
A
#
# COMPACT_ATOMS: atom_id res chain seq x y z
N MET A 1 -6.81 -3.60 -17.66
CA MET A 1 -6.90 -2.36 -16.83
C MET A 1 -5.69 -2.35 -15.91
N LEU A 2 -5.00 -1.22 -15.75
CA LEU A 2 -3.82 -1.15 -14.87
C LEU A 2 -4.27 -1.42 -13.42
N VAL A 3 -3.59 -2.37 -12.75
CA VAL A 3 -3.86 -2.79 -11.35
C VAL A 3 -4.00 -1.59 -10.39
N TRP A 4 -3.26 -0.50 -10.65
CA TRP A 4 -3.36 0.74 -9.88
C TRP A 4 -4.76 1.35 -9.84
N PHE A 5 -5.50 1.33 -10.95
CA PHE A 5 -6.86 1.87 -10.99
C PHE A 5 -7.81 1.04 -10.12
N GLU A 6 -7.65 -0.28 -10.14
CA GLU A 6 -8.46 -1.19 -9.33
C GLU A 6 -8.12 -1.07 -7.85
N ILE A 7 -6.85 -0.84 -7.49
CA ILE A 7 -6.44 -0.49 -6.13
C ILE A 7 -7.10 0.81 -5.66
N LYS A 8 -7.30 1.79 -6.54
CA LYS A 8 -7.98 3.05 -6.20
C LYS A 8 -9.49 2.86 -6.01
N LYS A 9 -10.11 2.02 -6.82
CA LYS A 9 -11.54 1.69 -6.73
C LYS A 9 -11.83 0.81 -5.51
N SER A 10 -11.01 -0.21 -5.30
CA SER A 10 -11.11 -1.16 -4.20
C SER A 10 -9.86 -1.10 -3.32
N LYS A 11 -9.84 -0.11 -2.44
CA LYS A 11 -8.66 0.21 -1.63
C LYS A 11 -8.49 -0.65 -0.39
N TYR A 12 -9.36 -1.62 -0.12
CA TYR A 12 -9.30 -2.36 1.14
C TYR A 12 -8.19 -3.41 1.10
N PHE A 13 -7.54 -3.63 2.24
CA PHE A 13 -6.48 -4.64 2.35
C PHE A 13 -6.97 -6.06 2.03
N THR A 14 -8.26 -6.34 2.22
CA THR A 14 -8.91 -7.60 1.86
C THR A 14 -8.98 -7.84 0.35
N ASP A 15 -8.89 -6.79 -0.46
CA ASP A 15 -8.87 -6.92 -1.92
C ASP A 15 -7.46 -7.05 -2.49
N GLY A 16 -6.42 -6.95 -1.64
CA GLY A 16 -5.02 -7.10 -2.01
C GLY A 16 -4.74 -8.35 -2.86
N PRO A 17 -5.11 -9.56 -2.39
CA PRO A 17 -4.92 -10.80 -3.17
C PRO A 17 -5.66 -10.81 -4.51
N LYS A 18 -6.84 -10.17 -4.58
CA LYS A 18 -7.61 -10.06 -5.83
C LYS A 18 -6.90 -9.16 -6.85
N HIS A 19 -6.25 -8.08 -6.39
CA HIS A 19 -5.48 -7.18 -7.25
C HIS A 19 -4.25 -7.86 -7.85
N VAL A 20 -3.55 -8.67 -7.06
CA VAL A 20 -2.41 -9.47 -7.54
C VAL A 20 -2.90 -10.58 -8.47
N PHE A 21 -4.02 -11.24 -8.17
CA PHE A 21 -4.66 -12.19 -9.07
C PHE A 21 -4.97 -11.57 -10.43
N GLN A 22 -5.55 -10.37 -10.43
CA GLN A 22 -5.83 -9.63 -11.66
C GLN A 22 -4.55 -9.32 -12.43
N ALA A 23 -3.45 -8.97 -11.73
CA ALA A 23 -2.15 -8.78 -12.35
C ALA A 23 -1.68 -10.07 -13.06
N ILE A 24 -1.77 -11.22 -12.37
CA ILE A 24 -1.47 -12.55 -12.94
C ILE A 24 -2.33 -12.83 -14.17
N GLN A 25 -3.64 -12.58 -14.09
CA GLN A 25 -4.53 -12.80 -15.23
C GLN A 25 -4.16 -11.93 -16.43
N THR A 26 -3.79 -10.66 -16.19
CA THR A 26 -3.38 -9.77 -17.27
C THR A 26 -2.00 -10.13 -17.85
N SER A 27 -1.08 -10.68 -17.04
CA SER A 27 0.24 -11.05 -17.53
C SER A 27 0.19 -12.23 -18.50
N ARG A 28 -0.83 -13.10 -18.42
CA ARG A 28 -1.03 -14.23 -19.35
C ARG A 28 -1.16 -13.84 -20.83
N TYR A 29 -1.44 -12.58 -21.13
CA TYR A 29 -1.53 -12.07 -22.49
C TYR A 29 -0.20 -11.49 -23.02
N LEU A 30 0.86 -11.49 -22.19
CA LEU A 30 2.17 -11.00 -22.56
C LEU A 30 2.98 -12.08 -23.29
N SER A 31 3.97 -11.65 -24.08
CA SER A 31 4.95 -12.56 -24.68
C SER A 31 5.91 -13.12 -23.61
N ASP A 32 6.52 -14.27 -23.91
CA ASP A 32 7.48 -14.92 -23.01
C ASP A 32 8.67 -14.01 -22.63
N GLU A 33 9.13 -13.17 -23.56
CA GLU A 33 10.18 -12.18 -23.30
C GLU A 33 9.78 -11.15 -22.23
N LEU A 34 8.52 -10.70 -22.24
CA LEU A 34 8.00 -9.76 -21.25
C LEU A 34 7.71 -10.45 -19.92
N LEU A 35 7.25 -11.70 -19.95
CA LEU A 35 7.02 -12.51 -18.75
C LEU A 35 8.31 -12.70 -17.95
N GLN A 36 9.46 -12.91 -18.62
CA GLN A 36 10.77 -12.98 -17.94
C GLN A 36 11.11 -11.75 -17.10
N VAL A 37 10.57 -10.57 -17.46
CA VAL A 37 10.76 -9.32 -16.71
C VAL A 37 9.66 -9.14 -15.66
N VAL A 38 8.42 -9.48 -15.98
CA VAL A 38 7.24 -9.21 -15.13
C VAL A 38 7.13 -10.21 -13.98
N ASP A 39 7.38 -11.49 -14.22
CA ASP A 39 7.20 -12.54 -13.21
C ASP A 39 8.08 -12.34 -11.97
N PRO A 40 9.38 -12.00 -12.10
CA PRO A 40 10.22 -11.68 -10.94
C PRO A 40 9.68 -10.46 -10.16
N VAL A 41 9.19 -9.43 -10.86
CA VAL A 41 8.63 -8.23 -10.23
C VAL A 41 7.35 -8.59 -9.46
N MET A 42 6.49 -9.43 -10.00
CA MET A 42 5.30 -9.92 -9.30
C MET A 42 5.66 -10.76 -8.08
N GLN A 43 6.64 -11.65 -8.19
CA GLN A 43 7.11 -12.47 -7.07
C GLN A 43 7.71 -11.63 -5.94
N LEU A 44 8.39 -10.52 -6.24
CA LEU A 44 8.87 -9.56 -5.24
C LEU A 44 7.72 -8.84 -4.51
N ASN A 45 6.57 -8.69 -5.17
CA ASN A 45 5.37 -8.07 -4.61
C ASN A 45 4.41 -9.08 -3.95
N ALA A 46 4.80 -10.36 -3.84
CA ALA A 46 3.99 -11.42 -3.25
C ALA A 46 3.68 -11.26 -1.75
N PHE A 47 4.12 -10.17 -1.11
CA PHE A 47 3.72 -9.83 0.26
C PHE A 47 2.20 -9.70 0.46
N PHE A 48 1.48 -9.27 -0.57
CA PHE A 48 0.01 -9.25 -0.54
C PHE A 48 -0.61 -10.65 -0.54
N GLU A 49 0.14 -11.66 -0.99
CA GLU A 49 -0.27 -13.06 -1.04
C GLU A 49 0.11 -13.84 0.22
N HIS A 50 0.64 -13.18 1.26
CA HIS A 50 0.93 -13.87 2.50
C HIS A 50 -0.31 -14.63 3.01
N PRO A 51 -0.19 -15.87 3.53
CA PRO A 51 -1.36 -16.68 3.89
C PRO A 51 -2.37 -15.98 4.80
N GLU A 52 -1.88 -15.16 5.74
CA GLU A 52 -2.74 -14.33 6.59
C GLU A 52 -3.61 -13.35 5.79
N LYS A 53 -3.08 -12.72 4.75
CA LYS A 53 -3.81 -11.76 3.90
C LYS A 53 -4.83 -12.47 3.03
N VAL A 54 -4.47 -13.59 2.42
CA VAL A 54 -5.38 -14.43 1.64
C VAL A 54 -6.53 -14.93 2.51
N LEU A 55 -6.25 -15.40 3.73
CA LEU A 55 -7.31 -15.78 4.68
C LEU A 55 -8.27 -14.63 4.96
N LEU A 56 -7.77 -13.43 5.26
CA LEU A 56 -8.65 -12.28 5.52
C LEU A 56 -9.49 -11.89 4.30
N ALA A 57 -8.95 -12.02 3.08
CA ALA A 57 -9.71 -11.85 1.84
C ALA A 57 -10.83 -12.89 1.71
N MET A 58 -10.54 -14.15 2.01
CA MET A 58 -11.52 -15.25 1.96
C MET A 58 -12.69 -15.03 2.91
N LEU A 59 -12.47 -14.44 4.09
CA LEU A 59 -13.55 -14.22 5.08
C LEU A 59 -14.59 -13.18 4.64
N VAL A 60 -14.21 -12.26 3.75
CA VAL A 60 -15.10 -11.24 3.21
C VAL A 60 -15.55 -11.55 1.78
N ASP A 61 -15.20 -12.73 1.26
CA ASP A 61 -15.62 -13.16 -0.08
C ASP A 61 -17.15 -13.31 -0.14
N GLU A 62 -17.72 -13.03 -1.31
CA GLU A 62 -19.16 -13.16 -1.55
C GLU A 62 -19.59 -14.64 -1.60
N ARG A 63 -18.68 -15.52 -2.04
CA ARG A 63 -18.92 -16.96 -2.17
C ARG A 63 -18.80 -17.64 -0.81
N GLU A 64 -19.88 -18.28 -0.38
CA GLU A 64 -20.00 -18.91 0.94
C GLU A 64 -18.97 -20.02 1.17
N HIS A 65 -18.82 -20.93 0.20
CA HIS A 65 -17.86 -22.03 0.29
C HIS A 65 -16.41 -21.53 0.51
N ILE A 66 -16.06 -20.34 0.02
CA ILE A 66 -14.73 -19.75 0.24
C ILE A 66 -14.59 -19.26 1.66
N ARG A 67 -15.60 -18.56 2.18
CA ARG A 67 -15.62 -18.11 3.58
C ARG A 67 -15.46 -19.29 4.52
N GLU A 68 -16.22 -20.35 4.28
CA GLU A 68 -16.16 -21.60 5.06
C GLU A 68 -14.76 -22.22 5.06
N VAL A 69 -14.13 -22.35 3.89
CA VAL A 69 -12.75 -22.85 3.77
C VAL A 69 -11.78 -21.93 4.53
N GLY A 70 -11.97 -20.62 4.48
CA GLY A 70 -11.18 -19.63 5.23
C GLY A 70 -11.27 -19.86 6.74
N TYR A 71 -12.48 -19.98 7.28
CA TYR A 71 -12.70 -20.25 8.71
C TYR A 71 -12.10 -21.58 9.17
N ARG A 72 -12.30 -22.66 8.39
CA ARG A 72 -11.72 -23.98 8.70
C ARG A 72 -10.20 -23.94 8.75
N ARG A 73 -9.56 -23.23 7.82
CA ARG A 73 -8.10 -23.05 7.82
C ARG A 73 -7.60 -22.29 9.05
N ILE A 74 -8.34 -21.28 9.51
CA ILE A 74 -8.01 -20.52 10.73
C ILE A 74 -8.11 -21.41 11.96
N LEU A 75 -9.17 -22.20 12.09
CA LEU A 75 -9.32 -23.16 13.19
C LEU A 75 -8.15 -24.16 13.23
N LYS A 76 -7.80 -24.74 12.07
CA LYS A 76 -6.64 -25.62 11.95
C LYS A 76 -5.33 -24.93 12.34
N ALA A 77 -5.12 -23.69 11.91
CA ALA A 77 -3.92 -22.92 12.25
C ALA A 77 -3.81 -22.64 13.76
N ARG A 78 -4.93 -22.37 14.44
CA ARG A 78 -4.96 -22.17 15.91
C ARG A 78 -4.60 -23.42 16.70
N GLN A 79 -4.92 -24.60 16.17
CA GLN A 79 -4.60 -25.89 16.81
C GLN A 79 -3.12 -26.25 16.65
N ILE A 80 -2.53 -25.94 15.48
CA ILE A 80 -1.13 -26.28 15.16
C ILE A 80 -0.15 -25.29 15.79
N VAL A 81 -0.46 -23.99 15.71
CA VAL A 81 0.47 -22.94 16.16
C VAL A 81 0.44 -22.85 17.69
N PRO A 82 1.60 -22.94 18.38
CA PRO A 82 1.64 -22.81 19.83
C PRO A 82 1.07 -21.46 20.28
N LYS A 83 0.30 -21.43 21.37
CA LYS A 83 -0.27 -20.19 21.95
C LYS A 83 0.79 -19.22 22.51
N LYS A 84 2.08 -19.60 22.51
CA LYS A 84 3.18 -18.76 22.98
C LYS A 84 3.49 -17.66 21.96
N LYS A 85 3.91 -16.49 22.45
CA LYS A 85 4.34 -15.35 21.62
C LYS A 85 5.67 -15.68 20.93
N THR A 86 5.62 -16.39 19.82
CA THR A 86 6.76 -16.55 18.90
C THR A 86 6.72 -15.47 17.83
N VAL A 87 7.89 -14.92 17.49
CA VAL A 87 8.01 -14.03 16.33
C VAL A 87 7.65 -14.82 15.07
N ARG A 88 6.76 -14.27 14.24
CA ARG A 88 6.36 -14.88 12.96
C ARG A 88 7.37 -14.48 11.90
N ASN A 89 7.86 -15.44 11.13
CA ASN A 89 8.67 -15.13 9.95
C ASN A 89 7.75 -14.70 8.81
N PHE A 90 7.89 -13.46 8.38
CA PHE A 90 7.10 -12.90 7.28
C PHE A 90 7.91 -13.01 5.97
N VAL A 91 7.74 -14.13 5.29
CA VAL A 91 8.42 -14.43 4.02
C VAL A 91 7.39 -14.42 2.90
N PRO A 92 7.64 -13.71 1.77
CA PRO A 92 6.78 -13.78 0.61
C PRO A 92 6.61 -15.23 0.13
N PRO A 93 5.37 -15.72 -0.03
CA PRO A 93 5.15 -17.05 -0.59
C PRO A 93 5.50 -17.06 -2.08
N LYS A 94 5.84 -18.24 -2.59
CA LYS A 94 5.98 -18.45 -4.03
C LYS A 94 4.59 -18.38 -4.68
N ILE A 95 4.42 -17.47 -5.64
CA ILE A 95 3.14 -17.27 -6.31
C ILE A 95 2.96 -18.28 -7.45
N ASN A 96 1.74 -18.79 -7.59
CA ASN A 96 1.33 -19.65 -8.68
C ASN A 96 0.72 -18.81 -9.81
N ILE A 97 1.48 -18.62 -10.88
CA ILE A 97 1.07 -17.83 -12.06
C ILE A 97 -0.08 -18.51 -12.81
N GLN A 98 -0.22 -19.84 -12.66
CA GLN A 98 -1.27 -20.64 -13.31
C GLN A 98 -2.53 -20.78 -12.44
N ALA A 99 -2.62 -20.09 -11.31
CA ALA A 99 -3.78 -20.14 -10.41
C ALA A 99 -5.09 -19.83 -11.13
N SER A 100 -6.15 -20.60 -10.89
CA SER A 100 -7.46 -20.34 -11.51
C SER A 100 -8.29 -19.32 -10.72
N ASP A 101 -8.00 -19.20 -9.43
CA ASP A 101 -8.61 -18.28 -8.48
C ASP A 101 -7.55 -17.69 -7.55
N TYR A 102 -7.84 -16.55 -6.92
CA TYR A 102 -6.88 -15.89 -6.03
C TYR A 102 -6.49 -16.76 -4.82
N ILE A 103 -7.39 -17.66 -4.40
CA ILE A 103 -7.16 -18.59 -3.29
C ILE A 103 -6.04 -19.59 -3.62
N GLU A 104 -5.81 -19.87 -4.90
CA GLU A 104 -4.83 -20.83 -5.41
C GLU A 104 -3.49 -20.18 -5.77
N ILE A 105 -3.36 -18.86 -5.58
CA ILE A 105 -2.08 -18.15 -5.82
C ILE A 105 -0.99 -18.70 -4.91
N ILE A 106 -1.34 -19.08 -3.69
CA ILE A 106 -0.40 -19.69 -2.76
C ILE A 106 -0.63 -21.19 -2.64
N ASN A 107 0.47 -21.92 -2.53
CA ASN A 107 0.42 -23.31 -2.15
C ASN A 107 0.26 -23.42 -0.62
N TRP A 108 -0.96 -23.75 -0.19
CA TRP A 108 -1.32 -23.92 1.22
C TRP A 108 -0.56 -25.06 1.92
N ASN A 109 -0.03 -26.03 1.18
CA ASN A 109 0.73 -27.15 1.75
C ASN A 109 2.20 -26.78 2.00
N SER A 110 2.75 -25.82 1.25
CA SER A 110 4.14 -25.39 1.41
C SER A 110 4.30 -24.18 2.34
N CYS A 111 3.21 -23.45 2.61
CA CYS A 111 3.26 -22.23 3.41
C CYS A 111 2.84 -22.50 4.86
N VAL A 112 3.56 -21.92 5.82
CA VAL A 112 3.13 -21.92 7.23
C VAL A 112 1.96 -20.95 7.38
N VAL A 113 0.82 -21.47 7.84
CA VAL A 113 -0.39 -20.68 8.05
C VAL A 113 -0.48 -20.28 9.52
N TYR A 114 -0.50 -18.98 9.79
CA TYR A 114 -0.72 -18.44 11.12
C TYR A 114 -2.14 -17.88 11.26
N PRO A 115 -2.75 -17.96 12.46
CA PRO A 115 -4.03 -17.30 12.70
C PRO A 115 -3.88 -15.78 12.57
N PRO A 116 -4.72 -15.11 11.76
CA PRO A 116 -4.65 -13.66 11.57
C PRO A 116 -4.77 -12.91 12.90
N PRO A 117 -3.85 -11.97 13.22
CA PRO A 117 -3.90 -11.24 14.48
C PRO A 117 -5.20 -10.45 14.70
N MET A 118 -5.84 -10.01 13.62
CA MET A 118 -7.12 -9.29 13.66
C MET A 118 -8.27 -10.12 14.22
N LEU A 119 -8.15 -11.45 14.23
CA LEU A 119 -9.16 -12.36 14.74
C LEU A 119 -8.80 -12.87 16.14
N ARG A 120 -7.77 -12.32 16.80
CA ARG A 120 -7.29 -12.83 18.09
C ARG A 120 -8.39 -12.88 19.15
N ASP A 121 -9.27 -11.90 19.15
CA ASP A 121 -10.29 -11.74 20.20
C ASP A 121 -11.52 -12.62 19.98
N LEU A 122 -11.67 -13.22 18.78
CA LEU A 122 -12.72 -14.19 18.50
C LEU A 122 -12.35 -15.56 19.07
N SER A 123 -13.24 -16.18 19.83
CA SER A 123 -13.04 -17.55 20.32
C SER A 123 -13.13 -18.58 19.18
N GLU A 124 -12.72 -19.81 19.43
CA GLU A 124 -12.89 -20.89 18.44
C GLU A 124 -14.36 -21.24 18.22
N ASP A 125 -15.19 -21.11 19.25
CA ASP A 125 -16.62 -21.39 19.16
C ASP A 125 -17.37 -20.27 18.42
N ASP A 126 -16.91 -19.02 18.53
CA ASP A 126 -17.38 -17.91 17.67
C ASP A 126 -17.07 -18.16 16.20
N ILE A 127 -15.90 -18.71 15.89
CA ILE A 127 -15.54 -19.06 14.50
C ILE A 127 -16.36 -20.26 14.00
N LYS A 128 -16.69 -21.23 14.87
CA LYS A 128 -17.57 -22.35 14.49
C LYS A 128 -19.00 -21.90 14.28
N SER A 129 -19.53 -21.01 15.13
CA SER A 129 -20.88 -20.46 14.96
C SER A 129 -20.97 -19.68 13.64
N LEU A 130 -19.91 -18.96 13.28
CA LEU A 130 -19.76 -18.27 12.00
C LEU A 130 -19.78 -19.15 10.76
N ILE A 131 -19.36 -20.40 10.87
CA ILE A 131 -19.44 -21.38 9.79
C ILE A 131 -20.90 -21.84 9.60
N ASN A 132 -21.65 -21.93 10.70
CA ASN A 132 -23.02 -22.47 10.70
C ASN A 132 -24.10 -21.39 10.53
N SER A 133 -23.77 -20.12 10.75
CA SER A 133 -24.67 -19.00 10.59
C SER A 133 -24.42 -18.29 9.26
N ASP A 134 -25.48 -18.00 8.50
CA ASP A 134 -25.42 -17.12 7.31
C ASP A 134 -25.07 -15.67 7.64
N THR A 135 -24.94 -15.35 8.94
CA THR A 135 -24.65 -14.00 9.40
C THR A 135 -23.19 -13.68 9.13
N THR A 136 -22.94 -12.49 8.56
CA THR A 136 -21.60 -11.99 8.22
C THR A 136 -21.11 -10.94 9.23
N PRO A 137 -20.77 -11.29 10.48
CA PRO A 137 -20.26 -10.32 11.45
C PRO A 137 -18.88 -9.78 11.07
N ILE A 138 -18.17 -10.43 10.14
CA ILE A 138 -16.84 -10.01 9.67
C ILE A 138 -16.91 -8.90 8.60
N ARG A 139 -18.09 -8.55 8.05
CA ARG A 139 -18.22 -7.39 7.15
C ARG A 139 -17.79 -6.07 7.80
N GLU A 140 -17.78 -6.02 9.13
CA GLU A 140 -17.26 -4.89 9.92
C GLU A 140 -15.75 -4.99 10.21
N MET A 141 -15.02 -5.92 9.59
CA MET A 141 -13.57 -5.87 9.58
C MET A 141 -13.14 -4.48 9.17
N GLN A 142 -12.41 -3.86 10.07
CA GLN A 142 -12.01 -2.47 9.99
C GLN A 142 -11.44 -2.19 8.60
N LYS A 143 -12.13 -1.29 7.88
CA LYS A 143 -11.90 -0.95 6.48
C LYS A 143 -10.57 -0.20 6.31
N PHE A 144 -9.47 -0.88 6.52
CA PHE A 144 -8.14 -0.33 6.33
C PHE A 144 -7.79 -0.28 4.86
N SER A 145 -7.17 0.83 4.45
CA SER A 145 -6.57 0.94 3.13
C SER A 145 -5.41 -0.06 2.99
N CYS A 146 -5.27 -0.68 1.81
CA CYS A 146 -4.15 -1.53 1.44
C CYS A 146 -2.86 -0.74 1.21
N HIS A 147 -2.97 0.58 1.04
CA HIS A 147 -1.86 1.49 0.78
C HIS A 147 -1.88 2.69 1.73
N THR A 148 -0.69 3.21 2.04
CA THR A 148 -0.53 4.39 2.89
C THR A 148 -0.52 5.66 2.03
N GLN A 149 -0.77 6.81 2.68
CA GLN A 149 -0.67 8.11 2.00
C GLN A 149 0.74 8.36 1.40
N ALA A 150 1.79 7.78 1.99
CA ALA A 150 3.14 7.86 1.44
C ALA A 150 3.26 7.15 0.09
N VAL A 151 2.64 5.98 -0.06
CA VAL A 151 2.57 5.25 -1.34
C VAL A 151 1.87 6.09 -2.41
N GLU A 152 0.75 6.74 -2.06
CA GLU A 152 0.05 7.62 -3.00
C GLU A 152 0.92 8.81 -3.44
N ARG A 153 1.61 9.46 -2.49
CA ARG A 153 2.52 10.58 -2.80
C ARG A 153 3.68 10.13 -3.68
N CYS A 154 4.24 8.94 -3.46
CA CYS A 154 5.28 8.37 -4.30
C CYS A 154 4.78 8.10 -5.72
N ALA A 155 3.64 7.41 -5.86
CA ALA A 155 3.04 7.14 -7.17
C ALA A 155 2.78 8.43 -7.95
N ASN A 156 2.24 9.45 -7.29
CA ASN A 156 2.02 10.77 -7.89
C ASN A 156 3.33 11.42 -8.37
N LEU A 157 4.39 11.36 -7.56
CA LEU A 157 5.69 11.92 -7.92
C LEU A 157 6.32 11.20 -9.12
N VAL A 158 6.19 9.87 -9.19
CA VAL A 158 6.67 9.07 -10.33
C VAL A 158 5.91 9.44 -11.60
N THR A 159 4.59 9.58 -11.53
CA THR A 159 3.75 10.02 -12.66
C THR A 159 4.08 11.45 -13.11
N GLU A 160 4.32 12.35 -12.15
CA GLU A 160 4.75 13.71 -12.45
C GLU A 160 6.09 13.71 -13.19
N ALA A 161 7.07 12.94 -12.72
CA ALA A 161 8.37 12.81 -13.35
C ALA A 161 8.26 12.24 -14.77
N SER A 162 7.44 11.21 -15.00
CA SER A 162 7.24 10.63 -16.34
C SER A 162 6.59 11.59 -17.32
N ASN A 163 5.75 12.52 -16.83
CA ASN A 163 5.13 13.54 -17.67
C ASN A 163 6.08 14.70 -17.99
N LYS A 164 7.13 14.91 -17.19
CA LYS A 164 8.06 16.03 -17.33
C LYS A 164 9.32 15.70 -18.14
N VAL A 165 9.84 14.48 -18.02
CA VAL A 165 11.11 14.09 -18.62
C VAL A 165 11.08 12.65 -19.15
N CYS A 166 11.84 12.40 -20.21
CA CYS A 166 12.01 11.08 -20.82
C CYS A 166 13.34 10.45 -20.41
N GLY A 167 13.38 9.11 -20.32
CA GLY A 167 14.57 8.34 -19.92
C GLY A 167 14.59 7.99 -18.43
N HIS A 168 15.29 6.90 -18.06
CA HIS A 168 15.36 6.44 -16.68
C HIS A 168 16.14 7.43 -15.79
N GLU A 169 17.34 7.81 -16.22
CA GLU A 169 18.22 8.71 -15.45
C GLU A 169 17.62 10.10 -15.22
N ALA A 170 16.98 10.67 -16.24
CA ALA A 170 16.34 11.98 -16.12
C ALA A 170 15.16 11.95 -15.15
N ARG A 171 14.31 10.90 -15.20
CA ARG A 171 13.18 10.73 -14.27
C ARG A 171 13.66 10.56 -12.84
N ASP A 172 14.67 9.73 -12.64
CA ASP A 172 15.29 9.48 -11.34
C ASP A 172 15.96 10.76 -10.78
N GLY A 173 16.65 11.53 -11.63
CA GLY A 173 17.17 12.86 -11.32
C GLY A 173 16.08 13.84 -10.89
N TYR A 174 14.96 13.91 -11.63
CA TYR A 174 13.80 14.74 -11.29
C TYR A 174 13.21 14.38 -9.92
N ILE A 175 13.02 13.09 -9.65
CA ILE A 175 12.48 12.58 -8.39
C ILE A 175 13.41 12.96 -7.23
N ARG A 176 14.72 12.71 -7.35
CA ARG A 176 15.71 13.07 -6.32
C ARG A 176 15.75 14.57 -6.06
N ALA A 177 15.80 15.39 -7.12
CA ALA A 177 15.80 16.84 -6.99
C ALA A 177 14.53 17.34 -6.30
N THR A 178 13.38 16.80 -6.65
CA THR A 178 12.09 17.14 -6.02
C THR A 178 12.04 16.75 -4.56
N MET A 179 12.51 15.54 -4.21
CA MET A 179 12.59 15.09 -2.81
C MET A 179 13.54 15.95 -1.99
N LYS A 180 14.70 16.33 -2.54
CA LYS A 180 15.67 17.24 -1.90
C LYS A 180 15.09 18.65 -1.74
N PHE A 181 14.34 19.15 -2.71
CA PHE A 181 13.64 20.41 -2.59
C PHE A 181 12.60 20.35 -1.45
N ARG A 182 11.78 19.30 -1.41
CA ARG A 182 10.77 19.08 -0.35
C ARG A 182 11.37 18.95 1.05
N SER A 183 12.56 18.39 1.20
CA SER A 183 13.22 18.29 2.51
C SER A 183 13.80 19.62 3.01
N VAL A 184 14.19 20.51 2.10
CA VAL A 184 14.67 21.87 2.44
C VAL A 184 13.50 22.83 2.71
N MET A 185 12.31 22.53 2.19
CA MET A 185 11.12 23.36 2.39
C MET A 185 10.71 23.38 3.88
N PRO A 186 10.44 24.56 4.45
CA PRO A 186 9.94 24.65 5.82
C PRO A 186 8.57 23.98 5.94
N ASN A 187 8.32 23.34 7.09
CA ASN A 187 6.95 22.92 7.42
C ASN A 187 6.14 24.16 7.82
N PHE A 188 5.00 24.34 7.17
CA PHE A 188 4.07 25.44 7.46
C PHE A 188 2.82 24.86 8.10
N PHE A 189 2.41 25.39 9.26
CA PHE A 189 1.19 24.96 9.95
C PHE A 189 -0.04 25.65 9.38
N LYS A 190 0.10 26.89 8.92
CA LYS A 190 -0.95 27.68 8.29
C LYS A 190 -0.49 28.18 6.93
N LYS A 191 -1.44 28.35 6.01
CA LYS A 191 -1.16 28.92 4.68
C LYS A 191 -0.58 30.34 4.76
N SER A 192 -0.90 31.09 5.82
CA SER A 192 -0.32 32.40 6.13
C SER A 192 1.19 32.39 6.41
N ASP A 193 1.72 31.23 6.82
CA ASP A 193 3.13 31.09 7.16
C ASP A 193 4.00 30.99 5.90
N PHE A 194 3.38 30.64 4.77
CA PHE A 194 4.02 30.62 3.45
C PHE A 194 4.25 32.05 2.96
N LYS A 195 5.44 32.59 3.24
CA LYS A 195 5.87 33.90 2.74
C LYS A 195 6.39 33.73 1.32
N CYS A 196 5.66 34.25 0.34
CA CYS A 196 6.10 34.24 -1.05
C CYS A 196 7.40 35.03 -1.18
N VAL A 197 8.31 34.63 -2.07
CA VAL A 197 9.62 35.30 -2.27
C VAL A 197 9.44 36.78 -2.62
N VAL A 198 8.31 37.14 -3.22
CA VAL A 198 7.91 38.53 -3.50
C VAL A 198 7.79 39.35 -2.21
N ASP A 199 7.25 38.77 -1.15
CA ASP A 199 7.06 39.43 0.14
C ASP A 199 8.37 39.57 0.92
N ILE A 200 9.26 38.57 0.79
CA ILE A 200 10.63 38.64 1.33
C ILE A 200 11.41 39.77 0.65
N LYS A 201 11.31 39.91 -0.68
CA LYS A 201 11.93 41.02 -1.43
C LYS A 201 11.33 42.37 -1.05
N LYS A 202 10.00 42.49 -0.93
CA LYS A 202 9.34 43.72 -0.47
C LYS A 202 9.76 44.12 0.94
N LYS A 203 9.89 43.17 1.87
CA LYS A 203 10.33 43.43 3.25
C LYS A 203 11.81 43.83 3.31
N LYS A 204 12.69 43.17 2.55
CA LYS A 204 14.09 43.62 2.39
C LYS A 204 14.15 45.05 1.82
N ARG A 205 13.42 45.34 0.75
CA ARG A 205 13.40 46.66 0.10
C ARG A 205 12.86 47.76 1.03
N LYS A 206 11.81 47.48 1.82
CA LYS A 206 11.32 48.41 2.86
C LYS A 206 12.36 48.68 3.95
N ASN A 207 13.08 47.66 4.41
CA ASN A 207 14.15 47.85 5.39
C ASN A 207 15.35 48.63 4.80
N THR A 208 15.71 48.42 3.53
CA THR A 208 16.77 49.20 2.87
C THR A 208 16.37 50.65 2.63
N VAL A 209 15.10 50.92 2.30
CA VAL A 209 14.56 52.27 2.16
C VAL A 209 14.51 52.99 3.51
N SER A 210 14.10 52.31 4.57
CA SER A 210 14.10 52.84 5.94
C SER A 210 15.51 53.14 6.47
N GLN A 211 16.52 52.33 6.12
CA GLN A 211 17.91 52.62 6.45
C GLN A 211 18.51 53.78 5.62
N ARG A 212 18.11 53.92 4.34
CA ARG A 212 18.53 55.07 3.51
C ARG A 212 17.93 56.40 3.96
N SER A 213 16.67 56.42 4.41
CA SER A 213 16.04 57.63 4.97
C SER A 213 16.66 58.07 6.30
N LEU A 214 17.25 57.15 7.06
CA LEU A 214 17.99 57.47 8.29
C LEU A 214 19.40 58.04 8.03
N LEU A 215 20.00 57.73 6.86
CA LEU A 215 21.34 58.20 6.49
C LEU A 215 21.36 59.58 5.80
N HIS A 216 20.25 60.03 5.21
CA HIS A 216 20.17 61.32 4.48
C HIS A 216 19.39 62.41 5.24
N GLY A 217 19.01 62.16 6.49
CA GLY A 217 18.23 63.09 7.34
C GLY A 217 19.05 63.88 8.36
N LYS A 218 20.38 63.97 8.21
CA LYS A 218 21.24 64.78 9.09
C LYS A 218 22.31 65.51 8.28
N SER A 219 21.99 66.70 7.80
CA SER A 219 22.93 67.82 7.75
C SER A 219 22.10 69.11 7.88
N LEU A 220 22.61 69.99 8.73
CA LEU A 220 22.07 71.30 9.14
C LEU A 220 21.65 72.19 7.95
#